data_AF-A0A2G9MDT9-F1
#
_entry.id   AF-A0A2G9MDT9-F1
#
_cell.length_a   1.000
_cell.length_b   1.000
_cell.length_c   1.000
_cell.angle_alpha   90.00
_cell.angle_beta   90.00
_cell.angle_gamma   90.00
#
_symmetry.space_group_name_H-M   'P 1'
#
loop_
_entity.id
_entity.type
_entity.pdbx_description
1 polymer ?
#
loop_
_entity_poly.entity_id
_entity_poly.type
_entity_poly.pdbx_seq_one_letter_code
_entity_poly.pdbx_strand_id
1 'polypeptide(L)'
;MNHTTTSIDWWFLIKPNEHEEIPHVTIARIKSSQHTKQLKSVLAQVKTIAFGKMDINKVVLYESVLTPNGPVYTIIEEFPFR
;
A
#
# COMPACT_ATOMS: atom_id res chain seq x y z
N MET A 1 7.85 8.48 42.49
CA MET A 1 7.70 7.01 42.35
C MET A 1 6.91 6.72 41.08
N ASN A 2 7.66 6.67 39.99
CA ASN A 2 7.58 5.74 38.86
C ASN A 2 6.18 5.50 38.27
N HIS A 3 5.80 6.34 37.32
CA HIS A 3 4.81 6.00 36.29
C HIS A 3 5.36 4.82 35.49
N THR A 4 4.79 3.64 35.68
CA THR A 4 5.02 2.47 34.82
C THR A 4 4.34 2.73 33.49
N THR A 5 5.10 3.24 32.53
CA THR A 5 4.75 3.20 31.11
C THR A 5 4.73 1.74 30.70
N THR A 6 3.54 1.17 30.53
CA THR A 6 3.36 -0.13 29.89
C THR A 6 3.86 0.00 28.45
N SER A 7 5.11 -0.42 28.21
CA SER A 7 5.65 -0.61 26.87
C SER A 7 4.87 -1.74 26.22
N ILE A 8 3.89 -1.39 25.39
CA ILE A 8 3.25 -2.35 24.51
C ILE A 8 4.30 -2.70 23.45
N ASP A 9 4.80 -3.93 23.48
CA ASP A 9 5.67 -4.47 22.43
C ASP A 9 4.84 -4.70 21.16
N TRP A 10 4.72 -3.63 20.36
CA TRP A 10 4.02 -3.61 19.07
C TRP A 10 4.50 -4.68 18.08
N TRP A 11 5.72 -5.21 18.29
CA TRP A 11 6.36 -6.22 17.45
C TRP A 11 5.58 -7.56 17.40
N PHE A 12 4.82 -7.92 18.44
CA PHE A 12 4.04 -9.17 18.43
C PHE A 12 2.82 -9.13 17.49
N LEU A 13 2.37 -7.95 17.08
CA LEU A 13 1.18 -7.76 16.25
C LEU A 13 1.50 -7.65 14.75
N ILE A 14 2.75 -7.42 14.38
CA ILE A 14 3.20 -7.27 13.00
C ILE A 14 4.04 -8.49 12.64
N LYS A 15 3.44 -9.49 11.99
CA LYS A 15 4.20 -10.60 11.42
C LYS A 15 5.11 -10.05 10.32
N PRO A 16 6.43 -10.29 10.37
CA PRO A 16 7.32 -9.94 9.27
C PRO A 16 6.85 -10.65 8.00
N ASN A 17 6.75 -9.92 6.89
CA ASN A 17 6.44 -10.54 5.61
C ASN A 17 7.66 -11.40 5.19
N GLU A 18 7.42 -12.62 4.71
CA GLU A 18 8.50 -13.53 4.27
C GLU A 18 9.14 -13.06 2.95
N HIS A 19 8.52 -12.09 2.29
CA HIS A 19 8.97 -11.51 1.03
C HIS A 19 9.49 -10.09 1.20
N GLU A 20 10.49 -9.75 0.38
CA GLU A 20 10.97 -8.37 0.24
C GLU A 20 9.85 -7.50 -0.34
N GLU A 21 9.53 -6.42 0.36
CA GLU A 21 8.56 -5.43 -0.10
C GLU A 21 9.17 -4.60 -1.23
N ILE A 22 8.67 -4.80 -2.46
CA ILE A 22 9.06 -3.99 -3.62
C ILE A 22 8.06 -2.83 -3.74
N PRO A 23 8.48 -1.57 -3.56
CA PRO A 23 7.58 -0.41 -3.69
C PRO A 23 6.97 -0.36 -5.08
N HIS A 24 5.63 -0.43 -5.15
CA HIS A 24 4.89 -0.38 -6.40
C HIS A 24 3.55 0.35 -6.20
N VAL A 25 3.04 0.94 -7.27
CA VAL A 25 1.69 1.51 -7.29
C VAL A 25 0.75 0.48 -7.91
N THR A 26 -0.24 0.02 -7.15
CA THR A 26 -1.29 -0.84 -7.70
C THR A 26 -2.20 -0.01 -8.61
N ILE A 27 -2.22 -0.35 -9.90
CA ILE A 27 -3.08 0.34 -10.90
C ILE A 27 -4.45 -0.34 -11.00
N ALA A 28 -4.49 -1.67 -10.94
CA ALA A 28 -5.71 -2.46 -11.05
C ALA A 28 -5.53 -3.86 -10.44
N ARG A 29 -6.65 -4.50 -10.06
CA ARG A 29 -6.68 -5.89 -9.60
C ARG A 29 -7.53 -6.73 -10.56
N ILE A 30 -6.93 -7.80 -11.08
CA ILE A 30 -7.58 -8.72 -12.01
C ILE A 30 -8.48 -9.68 -11.22
N LYS A 31 -9.77 -9.75 -11.57
CA LYS A 31 -10.74 -10.66 -10.92
C LYS A 31 -10.85 -12.04 -11.59
N SER A 32 -10.38 -12.17 -12.84
CA SER A 32 -10.47 -13.40 -13.62
C SER A 32 -9.26 -13.55 -14.54
N SER A 33 -8.74 -14.76 -14.68
CA SER A 33 -7.54 -15.08 -15.47
C SER A 33 -7.82 -15.33 -16.96
N GLN A 34 -9.08 -15.28 -17.40
CA GLN A 34 -9.52 -15.67 -18.75
C GLN A 34 -8.73 -14.98 -19.89
N HIS A 35 -8.38 -13.70 -19.73
CA HIS A 35 -7.73 -12.90 -20.78
C HIS A 35 -6.25 -12.57 -20.50
N THR A 36 -5.60 -13.34 -19.63
CA THR A 36 -4.23 -13.03 -19.16
C THR A 36 -3.21 -12.93 -20.31
N LYS A 37 -3.34 -13.73 -21.37
CA LYS A 37 -2.45 -13.66 -22.55
C LYS A 37 -2.54 -12.32 -23.28
N GLN A 38 -3.76 -11.84 -23.53
CA GLN A 38 -3.99 -10.56 -24.19
C GLN A 38 -3.51 -9.41 -23.30
N LEU A 39 -3.78 -9.48 -22.00
CA LEU A 39 -3.30 -8.50 -21.03
C LEU A 39 -1.76 -8.40 -21.04
N LYS A 40 -1.04 -9.53 -21.03
CA LYS A 40 0.43 -9.54 -21.12
C LYS A 40 0.94 -8.85 -22.39
N SER A 41 0.27 -9.05 -23.53
CA SER A 41 0.63 -8.40 -24.80
C SER A 41 0.49 -6.88 -24.73
N VAL A 42 -0.62 -6.38 -24.14
CA VAL A 42 -0.83 -4.94 -23.95
C VAL A 42 0.17 -4.36 -22.96
N LEU A 43 0.41 -5.03 -21.83
CA LEU A 43 1.37 -4.59 -20.81
C LEU A 43 2.81 -4.51 -21.36
N ALA A 44 3.18 -5.38 -22.29
CA ALA A 44 4.49 -5.33 -22.94
C ALA A 44 4.71 -4.04 -23.75
N GLN A 45 3.64 -3.47 -24.33
CA GLN A 45 3.70 -2.24 -25.13
C GLN A 45 3.92 -0.99 -24.28
N VAL A 46 3.58 -1.04 -22.98
CA VAL A 46 3.64 0.10 -22.06
C VAL A 46 4.77 0.01 -21.03
N LYS A 47 5.63 -1.01 -21.14
CA LYS A 47 6.66 -1.35 -20.14
C LYS A 47 7.66 -0.22 -19.85
N THR A 48 7.93 0.64 -20.83
CA THR A 48 8.93 1.72 -20.72
C THR A 48 8.30 3.11 -20.59
N ILE A 49 6.97 3.18 -20.40
CA ILE A 49 6.28 4.46 -20.22
C ILE A 49 6.61 5.01 -18.84
N ALA A 50 7.13 6.24 -18.81
CA ALA A 50 7.29 7.00 -17.59
C ALA A 50 5.95 7.64 -17.20
N PHE A 51 5.44 7.32 -16.01
CA PHE A 51 4.19 7.89 -15.47
C PHE A 51 4.39 9.23 -14.74
N GLY A 52 5.63 9.72 -14.69
CA GLY A 52 6.00 10.97 -14.03
C GLY A 52 6.94 10.75 -12.85
N LYS A 53 7.16 11.82 -12.08
CA LYS A 53 7.90 11.82 -10.82
C LYS A 53 7.01 12.41 -9.74
N MET A 54 7.22 11.98 -8.50
CA MET A 54 6.51 12.47 -7.33
C MET A 54 7.52 12.77 -6.24
N ASP A 55 7.40 13.95 -5.64
CA ASP A 55 8.16 14.28 -4.45
C ASP A 55 7.48 13.67 -3.22
N ILE A 56 8.27 12.95 -2.44
CA ILE A 56 7.81 12.25 -1.25
C ILE A 56 8.02 13.17 -0.05
N ASN A 57 6.94 13.70 0.52
CA ASN A 57 6.97 14.74 1.56
C ASN A 57 6.29 14.36 2.87
N LYS A 58 5.58 13.23 2.94
CA LYS A 58 4.93 12.74 4.16
C LYS A 58 4.61 11.24 4.09
N VAL A 59 4.40 10.64 5.25
CA VAL A 59 3.67 9.38 5.42
C VAL A 59 2.24 9.70 5.87
N VAL A 60 1.24 8.97 5.40
CA VAL A 60 -0.16 9.13 5.84
C VAL A 60 -0.67 7.81 6.39
N LEU A 61 -1.21 7.84 7.61
CA LEU A 61 -1.93 6.72 8.19
C LEU A 61 -3.39 6.77 7.72
N TYR A 62 -3.82 5.72 7.03
CA TYR A 62 -5.19 5.57 6.57
C TYR A 62 -5.90 4.47 7.36
N GLU A 63 -7.18 4.71 7.67
CA GLU A 63 -8.14 3.66 7.99
C GLU A 63 -8.83 3.21 6.69
N SER A 64 -9.02 1.90 6.53
CA SER A 64 -9.70 1.29 5.38
C SER A 64 -10.92 0.50 5.83
N VAL A 65 -12.12 1.03 5.58
CA VAL A 65 -13.38 0.34 5.89
C VAL A 65 -13.94 -0.29 4.62
N LEU A 66 -14.03 -1.62 4.58
CA LEU A 66 -14.59 -2.32 3.42
C LEU A 66 -16.12 -2.17 3.39
N THR A 67 -16.65 -1.67 2.27
CA THR A 67 -18.09 -1.59 2.01
C THR A 67 -18.46 -2.46 0.80
N PRO A 68 -19.76 -2.77 0.59
CA PRO A 68 -20.20 -3.45 -0.62
C PRO A 68 -19.82 -2.75 -1.93
N ASN A 69 -19.63 -1.42 -1.90
CA ASN A 69 -19.24 -0.61 -3.06
C ASN A 69 -17.70 -0.48 -3.22
N GLY A 70 -16.92 -1.00 -2.27
CA GLY A 70 -15.46 -0.87 -2.23
C GLY A 70 -14.92 -0.35 -0.89
N PRO A 71 -13.59 -0.34 -0.69
CA PRO A 71 -12.99 0.24 0.50
C PRO A 71 -13.16 1.77 0.51
N VAL A 72 -13.57 2.29 1.65
CA VAL A 72 -13.54 3.73 1.95
C VAL A 72 -12.29 3.99 2.78
N TYR A 73 -11.47 4.94 2.33
CA TYR A 73 -10.23 5.32 2.99
C TYR A 73 -10.39 6.66 3.70
N THR A 74 -10.05 6.69 4.98
CA THR A 74 -10.08 7.90 5.81
C THR A 74 -8.68 8.22 6.30
N ILE A 75 -8.25 9.47 6.19
CA ILE A 75 -6.98 9.92 6.77
C ILE A 75 -7.14 9.98 8.29
N ILE A 76 -6.30 9.25 9.01
CA ILE A 76 -6.21 9.29 10.47
C ILE A 76 -5.18 10.31 10.91
N GLU A 77 -3.99 10.29 10.29
CA GLU A 77 -2.89 11.19 10.65
C GLU A 77 -1.91 11.34 9.48
N GLU A 78 -1.24 12.49 9.42
CA GLU A 78 -0.18 12.77 8.45
C GLU A 78 1.14 13.08 9.18
N PHE A 79 2.23 12.52 8.65
CA PHE A 79 3.59 12.65 9.19
C PHE A 79 4.51 13.25 8.13
N PRO A 80 4.67 14.59 8.08
CA PRO A 80 5.57 15.24 7.14
C PRO A 80 7.03 14.85 7.37
N PHE A 81 7.77 14.67 6.28
CA PHE A 81 9.23 14.57 6.32
C PHE A 81 9.82 15.96 6.58
N ARG A 82 10.82 16.03 7.45
CA ARG A 82 11.57 17.26 7.76
C ARG A 82 12.84 17.35 6.95
#